data_AF-A0AAU3QDX1-F1
#
_entry.id   AF-A0AAU3QDX1-F1
#
_cell.length_a   1.000
_cell.length_b   1.000
_cell.length_c   1.000
_cell.angle_alpha   90.00
_cell.angle_beta   90.00
_cell.angle_gamma   90.00
#
_symmetry.space_group_name_H-M   'P 1'
#
loop_
_entity.id
_entity.type
_entity.pdbx_description
1 polymer ?
#
loop_
_entity_poly.entity_id
_entity_poly.type
_entity_poly.pdbx_seq_one_letter_code
_entity_poly.pdbx_strand_id
1 'polypeptide(L)'
;MVYQGDNWACFNFETNKVTVCDKKKDGHAVYAYLRHRNGLDADVLYHNTKGCTTHTMSSKKAYKYITVCESVWGPDWCHRPVVYMP
;
A
#
# COMPACT_ATOMS: atom_id res chain seq x y z
N MET A 1 1.00 -1.79 9.63
CA MET A 1 1.85 -2.32 8.54
C MET A 1 1.22 -3.59 8.01
N VAL A 2 1.24 -3.77 6.69
CA VAL A 2 0.62 -4.87 5.95
C VAL A 2 1.66 -5.55 5.07
N TYR A 3 1.62 -6.88 4.98
CA TYR A 3 2.61 -7.68 4.27
C TYR A 3 1.98 -8.58 3.20
N GLN A 4 2.66 -8.75 2.08
CA GLN A 4 2.39 -9.79 1.09
C GLN A 4 3.73 -10.40 0.68
N GLY A 5 4.01 -11.62 1.16
CA GLY A 5 5.33 -12.22 0.97
C GLY A 5 6.43 -11.32 1.52
N ASP A 6 7.40 -10.96 0.66
CA ASP A 6 8.51 -10.06 0.99
C ASP A 6 8.16 -8.56 0.80
N ASN A 7 6.99 -8.27 0.23
CA ASN A 7 6.49 -6.93 -0.04
C ASN A 7 5.67 -6.41 1.15
N TRP A 8 5.72 -5.10 1.40
CA TRP A 8 4.93 -4.53 2.48
C TRP A 8 4.57 -3.07 2.25
N ALA A 9 3.51 -2.65 2.93
CA ALA A 9 3.13 -1.25 3.02
C ALA A 9 2.81 -0.85 4.46
N CYS A 10 3.06 0.40 4.80
CA CYS A 10 2.73 0.93 6.11
C CYS A 10 2.22 2.36 5.99
N PHE A 11 1.18 2.69 6.75
CA PHE A 11 0.72 4.05 6.91
C PHE A 11 1.10 4.56 8.30
N ASN A 12 1.73 5.73 8.36
CA ASN A 12 2.05 6.44 9.58
C ASN A 12 1.07 7.61 9.74
N PHE A 13 0.19 7.51 10.75
CA PHE A 13 -0.85 8.48 11.03
C PHE A 13 -0.32 9.84 11.50
N GLU A 14 0.76 9.85 12.27
CA GLU A 14 1.35 11.06 12.83
C GLU A 14 1.92 11.96 11.74
N THR A 15 2.52 11.34 10.72
CA THR A 15 3.19 12.04 9.62
C THR A 15 2.38 12.07 8.32
N ASN A 16 1.24 11.38 8.27
CA ASN A 16 0.40 11.20 7.08
C ASN A 16 1.20 10.67 5.88
N LYS A 17 2.08 9.71 6.13
CA LYS A 17 2.97 9.12 5.12
C LYS A 17 2.66 7.65 4.91
N VAL A 18 2.71 7.22 3.67
CA VAL A 18 2.69 5.80 3.31
C VAL A 18 4.08 5.40 2.83
N THR A 19 4.58 4.30 3.36
CA THR A 19 5.78 3.63 2.85
C THR A 19 5.35 2.34 2.16
N VAL A 20 5.86 2.11 0.96
CA VAL A 20 5.67 0.88 0.18
C VAL A 20 7.05 0.33 -0.15
N CYS A 21 7.23 -0.98 0.00
CA CYS A 21 8.52 -1.61 -0.22
C CYS A 21 8.41 -2.91 -1.01
N ASP A 22 9.33 -3.05 -1.95
CA ASP A 22 9.68 -4.29 -2.62
C ASP A 22 11.09 -4.71 -2.19
N LYS A 23 11.16 -5.77 -1.38
CA LYS A 23 12.42 -6.23 -0.80
C LYS A 23 13.25 -7.07 -1.78
N LYS A 24 12.61 -7.79 -2.70
CA LYS A 24 13.30 -8.78 -3.56
C LYS A 24 13.63 -8.23 -4.95
N LYS A 25 12.84 -7.31 -5.50
CA LYS A 25 12.88 -6.91 -6.92
C LYS A 25 12.91 -8.14 -7.81
N ASP A 26 11.87 -8.93 -7.71
CA ASP A 26 11.60 -10.09 -8.57
C ASP A 26 11.00 -9.70 -9.94
N GLY A 27 10.84 -8.40 -10.19
CA GLY A 27 10.35 -7.87 -11.47
C GLY A 27 8.85 -7.58 -11.46
N HIS A 28 8.17 -7.82 -10.34
CA HIS A 28 6.78 -7.42 -10.14
C HIS A 28 6.70 -6.04 -9.50
N ALA A 29 5.66 -5.28 -9.84
CA ALA A 29 5.41 -4.05 -9.13
C ALA A 29 4.61 -4.31 -7.85
N VAL A 30 4.73 -3.42 -6.88
CA VAL A 30 4.00 -3.44 -5.62
C VAL A 30 3.09 -2.23 -5.56
N TYR A 31 1.85 -2.43 -5.13
CA TYR A 31 0.88 -1.38 -4.90
C TYR A 31 0.50 -1.31 -3.43
N ALA A 32 0.37 -0.11 -2.88
CA ALA A 32 -0.39 0.10 -1.67
C ALA A 32 -1.73 0.77 -2.00
N TYR A 33 -2.82 0.12 -1.60
CA TYR A 33 -4.17 0.65 -1.75
C TYR A 33 -4.68 1.12 -0.39
N LEU A 34 -5.12 2.37 -0.34
CA LEU A 34 -5.70 2.98 0.85
C LEU A 34 -7.15 3.33 0.57
N ARG A 35 -8.09 2.65 1.23
CA ARG A 35 -9.53 2.92 1.08
C ARG A 35 -9.95 4.01 2.06
N HIS A 36 -10.72 4.98 1.60
CA HIS A 36 -11.21 6.07 2.43
C HIS A 36 -12.43 5.60 3.24
N ARG A 37 -12.68 6.20 4.42
CA ARG A 37 -13.85 5.86 5.26
C ARG A 37 -15.19 6.16 4.61
N ASN A 38 -15.24 7.17 3.73
CA ASN A 38 -16.42 7.48 2.92
C ASN A 38 -16.76 6.36 1.93
N GLY A 39 -15.88 5.37 1.77
CA GLY A 39 -16.15 4.13 1.07
C GLY A 39 -16.25 4.26 -0.45
N LEU A 40 -15.94 5.41 -1.04
CA LEU A 40 -16.01 5.63 -2.49
C LEU A 40 -14.62 5.84 -3.10
N ASP A 41 -13.75 6.56 -2.41
CA ASP A 41 -12.41 6.90 -2.89
C ASP A 41 -11.35 5.91 -2.41
N ALA A 42 -10.31 5.71 -3.22
CA ALA A 42 -9.09 5.02 -2.81
C ALA A 42 -7.87 5.71 -3.40
N ASP A 43 -6.80 5.82 -2.60
CA ASP A 43 -5.49 6.23 -3.10
C ASP A 43 -4.68 4.97 -3.40
N VAL A 44 -3.97 4.97 -4.52
CA VAL A 44 -3.12 3.86 -4.96
C VAL A 44 -1.71 4.37 -5.15
N LEU A 45 -0.76 3.75 -4.47
CA LEU A 45 0.66 4.06 -4.59
C LEU A 45 1.37 2.91 -5.27
N TYR A 46 1.95 3.19 -6.43
CA TYR A 46 2.71 2.25 -7.23
C TYR A 46 4.20 2.32 -6.90
N HIS A 47 4.84 1.17 -6.79
CA HIS A 47 6.26 1.02 -6.56
C HIS A 47 6.82 -0.13 -7.40
N ASN A 48 7.88 0.09 -8.17
CA ASN A 48 8.43 -0.92 -9.10
C ASN A 48 9.96 -0.98 -9.09
N THR A 49 10.57 -0.54 -7.99
CA THR A 49 12.03 -0.53 -7.81
C THR A 49 12.39 -1.36 -6.60
N LYS A 50 13.65 -1.79 -6.48
CA LYS A 50 14.11 -2.45 -5.25
C LYS A 50 14.17 -1.41 -4.12
N GLY A 51 13.65 -1.76 -2.96
CA GLY A 51 13.75 -0.95 -1.75
C GLY A 51 12.40 -0.39 -1.33
N CYS A 52 12.41 0.84 -0.83
CA CYS A 52 11.24 1.46 -0.22
C CYS A 52 11.06 2.87 -0.75
N THR A 53 9.82 3.24 -1.07
CA THR A 53 9.45 4.63 -1.33
C THR A 53 8.45 5.08 -0.27
N THR A 54 8.62 6.32 0.20
CA THR A 54 7.68 6.96 1.11
C THR A 54 7.02 8.14 0.44
N HIS A 55 5.69 8.18 0.45
CA HIS A 55 4.86 9.24 -0.10
C HIS A 55 4.13 9.96 1.03
N THR A 56 4.11 11.29 0.97
CA THR A 56 3.22 12.11 1.79
C THR A 56 1.84 12.10 1.13
N MET A 57 0.81 11.73 1.89
CA MET A 57 -0.55 11.72 1.37
C MET A 57 -1.06 13.16 1.28
N SER A 58 -1.60 13.53 0.12
CA SER A 58 -2.09 14.88 -0.19
C SER A 58 -3.31 15.27 0.66
N SER A 59 -3.98 14.28 1.25
CA SER A 59 -5.18 14.48 2.03
C SER A 59 -4.99 13.90 3.42
N LYS A 60 -5.35 14.66 4.47
CA LYS A 60 -5.54 14.14 5.83
C LYS A 60 -6.85 13.36 5.93
N LYS A 61 -7.24 12.64 4.87
CA LYS A 61 -8.51 11.92 4.85
C LYS A 61 -8.43 10.76 5.81
N ALA A 62 -9.55 10.48 6.46
CA ALA A 62 -9.66 9.30 7.31
C ALA A 62 -9.69 8.06 6.41
N TYR A 63 -8.60 7.30 6.46
CA TYR A 63 -8.51 6.01 5.79
C TYR A 63 -9.22 4.95 6.62
N LYS A 64 -9.86 3.98 5.96
CA LYS A 64 -10.51 2.83 6.58
C LYS A 64 -9.54 1.67 6.70
N TYR A 65 -8.76 1.42 5.65
CA TYR A 65 -7.77 0.38 5.63
C TYR A 65 -6.66 0.61 4.61
N ILE A 66 -5.55 -0.09 4.79
CA ILE A 66 -4.49 -0.27 3.80
C ILE A 66 -4.35 -1.75 3.44
N THR A 67 -4.10 -2.02 2.16
CA THR A 67 -3.64 -3.32 1.66
C THR A 67 -2.41 -3.14 0.77
N VAL A 68 -1.55 -4.16 0.70
CA VAL A 68 -0.45 -4.23 -0.26
C VAL A 68 -0.77 -5.32 -1.28
N CYS A 69 -0.43 -5.07 -2.53
CA CYS A 69 -0.68 -5.95 -3.66
C CYS A 69 0.58 -6.09 -4.50
N GLU A 70 0.77 -7.22 -5.16
CA GLU A 70 1.85 -7.45 -6.10
C GLU A 70 1.29 -7.66 -7.51
N SER A 71 1.85 -6.95 -8.48
CA SER A 71 1.54 -7.00 -9.90
C SER A 71 2.27 -8.16 -10.54
N VAL A 72 1.67 -9.33 -10.42
CA VAL A 72 2.01 -10.49 -11.24
C VAL A 72 1.13 -10.48 -12.49
N TRP A 73 1.62 -10.99 -13.63
CA TRP A 73 0.83 -11.15 -14.85
C TRP A 73 -0.48 -11.91 -14.56
N GLY A 74 -1.60 -11.19 -14.45
CA GLY A 74 -2.89 -11.68 -13.96
C GLY A 74 -3.64 -10.61 -13.15
N PRO A 75 -4.84 -10.91 -12.60
CA PRO A 75 -5.51 -9.97 -11.70
C PRO A 75 -4.62 -9.69 -10.49
N ASP A 76 -4.38 -8.42 -10.16
CA ASP A 76 -3.54 -8.00 -9.03
C ASP A 76 -3.85 -8.87 -7.81
N TRP A 77 -2.91 -9.74 -7.42
CA TRP A 77 -3.09 -10.61 -6.27
C TRP A 77 -2.90 -9.78 -5.02
N CYS A 78 -3.89 -8.96 -4.67
CA CYS A 78 -4.01 -8.41 -3.34
C CYS A 78 -4.33 -9.57 -2.39
N HIS A 79 -3.32 -10.12 -1.73
CA HIS A 79 -3.59 -10.98 -0.59
C HIS A 79 -4.31 -10.13 0.47
N ARG A 80 -5.17 -10.75 1.28
CA ARG A 80 -6.10 -10.05 2.17
C ARG A 80 -5.58 -9.69 3.59
N PRO A 81 -4.31 -9.36 3.88
CA PRO A 81 -4.07 -8.67 5.13
C PRO A 81 -4.56 -7.23 4.92
N VAL A 82 -5.67 -6.92 5.56
CA VAL A 82 -6.23 -5.57 5.60
C VAL A 82 -5.96 -5.06 7.00
N VAL A 83 -5.22 -3.95 7.11
CA VAL A 83 -5.07 -3.28 8.41
C VAL A 83 -6.10 -2.17 8.48
N TYR A 84 -7.09 -2.34 9.34
CA TYR A 84 -8.07 -1.30 9.63
C TYR A 84 -7.41 -0.17 10.40
N MET A 85 -7.78 1.05 10.03
CA MET A 85 -7.22 2.27 10.57
C MET A 85 -8.18 2.89 11.60
N PRO A 86 -7.69 3.26 12.80
CA PRO A 86 -8.49 3.85 13.88
C PRO A 86 -9.09 5.21 13.51
#